data_AF-A0A7C2WM62-F1
#
_entry.id   AF-A0A7C2WM62-F1
#
_cell.length_a   1.000
_cell.length_b   1.000
_cell.length_c   1.000
_cell.angle_alpha   90.00
_cell.angle_beta   90.00
_cell.angle_gamma   90.00
#
_symmetry.space_group_name_H-M   'P 1'
#
loop_
_entity.id
_entity.type
_entity.pdbx_description
1 polymer ?
#
loop_
_entity_poly.entity_id
_entity_poly.type
_entity_poly.pdbx_seq_one_letter_code
_entity_poly.pdbx_strand_id
1 'polypeptide(L)'
;MKIVVEAEIRPTEDEEKVKKAVLNFFTPSNIRVEERGRRKVLIAEADRPEALQKLHLKLREQRILDAARSMIMRWSSEDRVVFYLHKQAAFMNHIAFCLPEGESPLGPIKVEIFETD
;
A
#
# COMPACT_ATOMS: atom_id res chain seq x y z
N MET A 1 11.65 -3.38 12.52
CA MET A 1 10.96 -2.76 11.38
C MET A 1 9.46 -2.89 11.58
N LYS A 2 8.67 -1.87 11.23
CA LYS A 2 7.20 -1.93 11.22
C LYS A 2 6.70 -1.52 9.84
N ILE A 3 5.73 -2.24 9.28
CA ILE A 3 5.08 -1.92 8.00
C ILE A 3 3.60 -1.67 8.25
N VAL A 4 3.10 -0.55 7.76
CA VAL A 4 1.68 -0.16 7.83
C VAL A 4 1.19 0.14 6.43
N VAL A 5 0.09 -0.51 6.04
CA VAL A 5 -0.61 -0.28 4.78
C VAL A 5 -2.02 0.21 5.08
N GLU A 6 -2.35 1.42 4.61
CA GLU A 6 -3.67 2.03 4.80
C GLU A 6 -4.38 2.25 3.46
N ALA A 7 -5.67 1.94 3.41
CA ALA A 7 -6.53 2.24 2.28
C ALA A 7 -7.91 2.72 2.74
N GLU A 8 -8.36 3.87 2.25
CA GLU A 8 -9.73 4.31 2.48
C GLU A 8 -10.71 3.38 1.75
N ILE A 9 -11.81 3.04 2.42
CA ILE A 9 -12.96 2.34 1.86
C ILE A 9 -14.08 3.37 1.71
N ARG A 10 -14.37 3.78 0.47
CA ARG A 10 -15.45 4.71 0.16
C ARG A 10 -16.81 4.03 0.35
N PRO A 11 -17.90 4.80 0.61
CA PRO A 11 -19.23 4.24 0.84
C PRO A 11 -19.75 3.33 -0.29
N THR A 12 -19.30 3.55 -1.53
CA THR A 12 -19.69 2.77 -2.71
C THR A 12 -18.71 1.64 -3.04
N GLU A 13 -17.63 1.47 -2.27
CA GLU A 13 -16.67 0.39 -2.44
C GLU A 13 -17.07 -0.85 -1.64
N ASP A 14 -16.64 -1.99 -2.16
CA ASP A 14 -16.73 -3.27 -1.48
C ASP A 14 -15.45 -3.47 -0.64
N GLU A 15 -15.62 -3.63 0.67
CA GLU A 15 -14.52 -3.81 1.63
C GLU A 15 -13.61 -5.00 1.26
N GLU A 16 -14.18 -6.12 0.82
CA GLU A 16 -13.40 -7.31 0.45
C GLU A 16 -12.61 -7.09 -0.84
N LYS A 17 -13.08 -6.22 -1.75
CA LYS A 17 -12.29 -5.81 -2.92
C LYS A 17 -11.11 -4.92 -2.54
N VAL A 18 -11.30 -3.99 -1.61
CA VAL A 18 -10.20 -3.13 -1.09
C VAL A 18 -9.17 -4.01 -0.37
N LYS A 19 -9.64 -4.94 0.46
CA LYS A 19 -8.79 -5.94 1.12
C LYS A 19 -8.01 -6.78 0.12
N LYS A 20 -8.65 -7.29 -0.93
CA LYS A 20 -7.96 -8.02 -2.01
C LYS A 20 -6.88 -7.18 -2.68
N ALA A 21 -7.13 -5.89 -2.92
CA ALA A 21 -6.14 -4.98 -3.50
C ALA A 21 -4.86 -4.89 -2.65
N VAL A 22 -5.01 -4.81 -1.32
CA VAL A 22 -3.86 -4.85 -0.39
C VAL A 22 -3.18 -6.22 -0.39
N LEU A 23 -3.95 -7.30 -0.27
CA LEU A 23 -3.41 -8.68 -0.18
C LEU A 23 -2.71 -9.18 -1.45
N ASN A 24 -2.97 -8.54 -2.60
CA ASN A 24 -2.30 -8.82 -3.87
C ASN A 24 -0.81 -8.47 -3.86
N PHE A 25 -0.37 -7.52 -3.05
CA PHE A 25 1.05 -7.12 -2.96
C PHE A 25 1.64 -7.21 -1.55
N PHE A 26 0.80 -7.36 -0.53
CA PHE A 26 1.20 -7.38 0.87
C PHE A 26 0.67 -8.64 1.58
N THR A 27 1.47 -9.20 2.49
CA THR A 27 1.07 -10.33 3.35
C THR A 27 1.13 -9.89 4.81
N PRO A 28 0.04 -9.31 5.35
CA PRO A 28 0.03 -8.77 6.71
C PRO A 28 0.01 -9.86 7.79
N SER A 29 0.50 -9.54 8.98
CA SER A 29 0.28 -10.34 10.20
C SER A 29 -1.02 -9.95 10.91
N ASN A 30 -1.51 -8.72 10.69
CA ASN A 30 -2.80 -8.23 11.20
C ASN A 30 -3.51 -7.38 10.16
N ILE A 31 -4.83 -7.51 10.07
CA ILE A 31 -5.66 -6.68 9.19
C ILE A 31 -6.98 -6.35 9.88
N ARG A 32 -7.36 -5.07 9.85
CA ARG A 32 -8.61 -4.58 10.45
C ARG A 32 -9.18 -3.42 9.65
N VAL A 33 -10.44 -3.11 9.91
CA VAL A 33 -11.08 -1.88 9.43
C VAL A 33 -11.39 -1.00 10.63
N GLU A 34 -10.98 0.27 10.54
CA GLU A 34 -11.26 1.30 11.53
C GLU A 34 -12.24 2.32 10.97
N GLU A 35 -13.16 2.80 11.80
CA GLU A 35 -13.98 3.97 11.51
C GLU A 35 -13.24 5.23 12.00
N ARG A 36 -12.83 6.09 11.08
CA ARG A 36 -12.18 7.37 11.33
C ARG A 36 -13.12 8.50 10.94
N GLY A 37 -13.98 8.89 11.89
CA GLY A 37 -15.05 9.86 11.65
C GLY A 37 -16.07 9.34 10.65
N ARG A 38 -16.18 9.97 9.47
CA ARG A 38 -17.09 9.53 8.39
C ARG A 38 -16.44 8.58 7.39
N ARG A 39 -15.20 8.14 7.62
CA ARG A 39 -14.43 7.30 6.70
C ARG A 39 -14.20 5.93 7.32
N LYS A 40 -14.26 4.89 6.49
CA LYS A 40 -13.75 3.57 6.84
C LYS A 40 -12.35 3.43 6.26
N VAL A 41 -11.41 2.92 7.04
CA VAL A 41 -10.02 2.74 6.63
C VAL A 41 -9.60 1.31 6.94
N LEU A 42 -9.18 0.58 5.90
CA LEU A 42 -8.50 -0.69 6.07
C LEU A 42 -7.06 -0.43 6.48
N ILE A 43 -6.62 -1.12 7.54
CA ILE A 43 -5.26 -1.06 8.06
C ILE A 43 -4.72 -2.48 8.11
N ALA A 44 -3.62 -2.69 7.39
CA ALA A 44 -2.88 -3.93 7.37
C ALA A 44 -1.46 -3.68 7.90
N GLU A 45 -1.04 -4.48 8.87
CA GLU A 45 0.26 -4.32 9.54
C GLU A 45 1.10 -5.59 9.41
N ALA A 46 2.42 -5.41 9.40
CA ALA A 46 3.40 -6.47 9.55
C ALA A 46 4.67 -5.93 10.24
N ASP A 47 5.45 -6.81 10.83
CA ASP A 47 6.70 -6.52 11.54
C ASP A 47 7.91 -7.20 10.89
N ARG A 48 7.70 -7.89 9.76
CA ARG A 48 8.77 -8.60 9.04
C ARG A 48 8.77 -8.34 7.52
N PRO A 49 9.95 -8.33 6.87
CA PRO A 49 10.08 -7.95 5.47
C PRO A 49 9.47 -8.95 4.49
N GLU A 50 9.26 -10.21 4.89
CA GLU A 50 8.60 -11.23 4.07
C GLU A 50 7.18 -10.80 3.67
N ALA A 51 6.55 -9.92 4.45
CA ALA A 51 5.27 -9.32 4.12
C ALA A 51 5.27 -8.56 2.78
N LEU A 52 6.44 -8.08 2.33
CA LEU A 52 6.64 -7.36 1.06
C LEU A 52 7.14 -8.26 -0.07
N GLN A 53 7.26 -9.57 0.13
CA GLN A 53 7.80 -10.49 -0.89
C GLN A 53 6.98 -10.44 -2.20
N LYS A 54 5.64 -10.37 -2.11
CA LYS A 54 4.77 -10.23 -3.29
C LYS A 54 5.04 -8.95 -4.06
N LEU A 55 5.15 -7.81 -3.36
CA LEU A 55 5.51 -6.53 -3.98
C LEU A 55 6.88 -6.63 -4.67
N HIS A 56 7.89 -7.16 -3.98
CA HIS A 56 9.24 -7.32 -4.51
C HIS A 56 9.30 -8.12 -5.82
N LEU A 57 8.55 -9.22 -5.90
CA LEU A 57 8.42 -10.05 -7.10
C LEU A 57 7.71 -9.28 -8.22
N LYS A 58 6.60 -8.61 -7.91
CA LYS A 58 5.82 -7.84 -8.89
C LYS A 58 6.61 -6.71 -9.54
N LEU A 59 7.42 -5.99 -8.77
CA LEU A 59 8.26 -4.91 -9.32
C LEU A 59 9.26 -5.43 -10.37
N ARG A 60 9.76 -6.66 -10.19
CA ARG A 60 10.66 -7.35 -11.15
C ARG A 60 9.92 -7.87 -12.36
N GLU A 61 8.80 -8.56 -12.13
CA GLU A 61 7.94 -9.08 -13.18
C GLU A 61 7.49 -7.98 -14.15
N GLN A 62 7.09 -6.82 -13.60
CA GLN A 62 6.64 -5.65 -14.37
C GLN A 62 7.81 -4.81 -14.92
N ARG A 63 9.06 -5.12 -14.56
CA ARG A 63 10.28 -4.39 -14.97
C ARG A 63 10.24 -2.88 -14.64
N ILE A 64 9.71 -2.54 -13.46
CA ILE A 64 9.51 -1.14 -13.03
C ILE A 64 10.41 -0.73 -11.85
N LEU A 65 11.55 -1.41 -11.64
CA LEU A 65 12.43 -1.15 -10.50
C LEU A 65 12.96 0.30 -10.47
N ASP A 66 13.28 0.88 -11.62
CA ASP A 66 13.81 2.24 -11.70
C ASP A 66 12.73 3.28 -11.31
N ALA A 67 11.52 3.12 -11.84
CA ALA A 67 10.38 3.97 -11.47
C ALA A 67 10.00 3.80 -9.99
N ALA A 68 10.03 2.56 -9.49
CA ALA A 68 9.77 2.26 -8.09
C ALA A 68 10.77 2.96 -7.17
N ARG A 69 12.07 2.91 -7.49
CA ARG A 69 13.11 3.59 -6.71
C ARG A 69 12.84 5.09 -6.62
N SER A 70 12.56 5.75 -7.74
CA SER A 70 12.27 7.19 -7.75
C SER A 70 11.03 7.55 -6.91
N MET A 71 9.97 6.75 -7.00
CA MET A 71 8.72 7.02 -6.28
C MET A 71 8.82 6.73 -4.78
N ILE A 72 9.55 5.68 -4.40
CA ILE A 72 9.81 5.33 -3.00
C ILE A 72 10.67 6.40 -2.33
N MET A 73 11.75 6.85 -2.99
CA MET A 73 12.67 7.84 -2.41
C MET A 73 12.05 9.23 -2.26
N ARG A 74 10.98 9.56 -2.99
CA ARG A 74 10.41 10.91 -3.06
C ARG A 74 9.92 11.47 -1.72
N TRP A 75 9.39 10.62 -0.85
CA TRP A 75 8.79 11.01 0.44
C TRP A 75 9.41 10.30 1.63
N SER A 76 10.53 9.61 1.43
CA SER A 76 11.20 8.84 2.47
C SER A 76 12.24 9.69 3.22
N SER A 77 12.35 9.50 4.52
CA SER A 77 13.41 9.99 5.39
C SER A 77 14.36 8.84 5.78
N GLU A 78 15.35 9.11 6.63
CA GLU A 78 16.28 8.07 7.11
C GLU A 78 15.55 6.93 7.84
N ASP A 79 14.56 7.26 8.66
CA ASP A 79 13.85 6.35 9.57
C ASP A 79 12.52 5.82 9.01
N ARG A 80 12.05 6.38 7.89
CA ARG A 80 10.71 6.12 7.36
C ARG A 80 10.65 6.15 5.85
N VAL A 81 10.11 5.08 5.28
CA VAL A 81 9.80 4.99 3.85
C VAL A 81 8.30 5.18 3.65
N VAL A 82 7.91 6.09 2.74
CA VAL A 82 6.49 6.33 2.41
C VAL A 82 6.30 6.37 0.90
N PHE A 83 5.32 5.59 0.41
CA PHE A 83 4.89 5.65 -0.98
C PHE A 83 3.41 5.27 -1.14
N TYR A 84 2.88 5.49 -2.34
CA TYR A 84 1.47 5.32 -2.64
C TYR A 84 1.28 4.48 -3.90
N LEU A 85 0.36 3.51 -3.82
CA LEU A 85 -0.01 2.63 -4.92
C LEU A 85 -1.44 2.91 -5.39
N HIS A 86 -1.64 2.82 -6.69
CA HIS A 86 -2.95 3.01 -7.30
C HIS A 86 -3.89 1.86 -6.92
N LYS A 87 -4.93 2.16 -6.12
CA LYS A 87 -5.79 1.14 -5.49
C LYS A 87 -6.46 0.18 -6.48
N GLN A 88 -6.98 0.72 -7.59
CA GLN A 88 -7.67 -0.09 -8.60
C GLN A 88 -6.70 -0.95 -9.42
N ALA A 89 -5.45 -0.49 -9.61
CA ALA A 89 -4.43 -1.30 -10.27
C ALA A 89 -4.01 -2.46 -9.36
N ALA A 90 -3.83 -2.18 -8.06
CA ALA A 90 -3.53 -3.17 -7.05
C ALA A 90 -4.64 -4.24 -6.96
N PHE A 91 -5.92 -3.86 -7.07
CA PHE A 91 -7.04 -4.80 -7.17
C PHE A 91 -6.91 -5.78 -8.35
N MET A 92 -6.46 -5.27 -9.50
CA MET A 92 -6.15 -6.06 -10.70
C MET A 92 -4.80 -6.78 -10.64
N ASN A 93 -4.18 -6.85 -9.46
CA ASN A 93 -2.91 -7.51 -9.21
C ASN A 93 -1.72 -6.87 -9.96
N HIS A 94 -1.82 -5.58 -10.30
CA HIS A 94 -0.81 -4.78 -10.99
C HIS A 94 -0.24 -3.70 -10.04
N ILE A 95 1.06 -3.37 -10.13
CA ILE A 95 1.67 -2.32 -9.29
C ILE A 95 1.82 -1.06 -10.12
N ALA A 96 1.15 -0.01 -9.68
CA ALA A 96 1.33 1.33 -10.25
C ALA A 96 1.52 2.31 -9.10
N PHE A 97 2.64 3.01 -9.10
CA PHE A 97 2.89 4.10 -8.17
C PHE A 97 2.06 5.31 -8.56
N CYS A 98 1.66 6.09 -7.57
CA CYS A 98 0.89 7.32 -7.82
C CYS A 98 1.20 8.39 -6.77
N LEU A 99 0.67 9.58 -6.98
CA LEU A 99 0.68 10.65 -6.00
C LEU A 99 -0.28 10.36 -4.84
N PRO A 100 -0.10 11.02 -3.68
CA PRO A 100 -1.02 10.88 -2.54
C PRO A 100 -2.47 11.26 -2.87
N GLU A 101 -2.66 12.14 -3.87
CA GLU A 101 -3.97 12.68 -4.26
C GLU A 101 -4.10 12.76 -5.79
N GLY A 102 -5.34 12.78 -6.27
CA GLY A 102 -5.70 13.04 -7.68
C GLY A 102 -5.58 11.86 -8.63
N GLU A 103 -4.53 11.04 -8.52
CA GLU A 103 -4.24 10.00 -9.53
C GLU A 103 -5.00 8.68 -9.30
N SER A 104 -5.37 8.36 -8.06
CA SER A 104 -6.24 7.22 -7.77
C SER A 104 -7.65 7.72 -7.41
N PRO A 105 -8.68 7.52 -8.26
CA PRO A 105 -9.98 8.19 -8.12
C PRO A 105 -10.69 7.99 -6.78
N LEU A 106 -10.47 6.85 -6.12
CA LEU A 106 -11.08 6.50 -4.83
C LEU A 106 -10.07 6.56 -3.67
N GLY A 107 -8.95 7.26 -3.87
CA GLY A 107 -7.83 7.32 -2.96
C GLY A 107 -6.82 6.19 -3.20
N PRO A 108 -5.52 6.44 -2.95
CA PRO A 108 -4.48 5.43 -3.10
C PRO A 108 -4.45 4.45 -1.93
N ILE A 109 -3.59 3.43 -2.05
CA ILE A 109 -3.12 2.63 -0.92
C ILE A 109 -1.80 3.25 -0.46
N LYS A 110 -1.75 3.70 0.78
CA LYS A 110 -0.53 4.25 1.41
C LYS A 110 0.26 3.12 2.03
N VAL A 111 1.57 3.08 1.78
CA VAL A 111 2.50 2.13 2.39
C VAL A 111 3.55 2.91 3.17
N GLU A 112 3.74 2.52 4.42
CA GLU A 112 4.72 3.11 5.32
C GLU A 112 5.56 2.01 5.93
N ILE A 113 6.88 2.19 5.91
CA ILE A 113 7.84 1.29 6.55
C ILE A 113 8.65 2.14 7.50
N PHE A 114 8.69 1.73 8.76
CA PHE A 114 9.43 2.38 9.82
C PHE A 114 10.60 1.49 10.21
N GLU A 115 11.79 2.08 10.33
CA GLU A 115 12.86 1.47 11.10
C GLU A 115 12.38 1.39 12.57
N THR A 116 12.72 0.29 13.23
CA THR A 116 12.53 0.20 14.68
C THR A 116 13.86 -0.23 15.25
N ASP A 117 14.27 0.41 16.35
CA ASP A 117 15.44 0.00 17.14
C ASP A 117 15.35 -1.45 17.63
#